data_AF-A0A409WSV3-F1
#
_entry.id   AF-A0A409WSV3-F1
#
_cell.length_a   1.000
_cell.length_b   1.000
_cell.length_c   1.000
_cell.angle_alpha   90.00
_cell.angle_beta   90.00
_cell.angle_gamma   90.00
#
_symmetry.space_group_name_H-M   'P 1'
#
loop_
_entity.id
_entity.type
_entity.pdbx_description
1 polymer ?
#
loop_
_entity_poly.entity_id
_entity_poly.type
_entity_poly.pdbx_seq_one_letter_code
_entity_poly.pdbx_strand_id
1 'polypeptide(L)'
;MSKHKRAVLQHAVRKRWDAHEVGTKIEAFAIAGCNPVNLLSTSKQKADYLKSQIHHKFESNLVEITGNPHTVMHYLRFEEDIVLCYGIDLVGYTYKKLMNPSDLSTSLPPLKALLDSLENGTCKFVKLSAQELKKRRGAYNPKLISGEIEPHKRKRRSDAGGKRARVDNAADRDEEEGESDIDAIEHPKNSEFIDDATDNAIVLSARPSFTCLYA
;
A
#
# COMPACT_ATOMS: atom_id res chain seq x y z
N MET A 1 -36.66 -13.84 26.39
CA MET A 1 -35.69 -12.79 26.00
C MET A 1 -35.19 -12.07 27.24
N SER A 2 -33.88 -12.12 27.51
CA SER A 2 -33.26 -11.61 28.74
C SER A 2 -33.28 -10.07 28.83
N LYS A 3 -33.68 -9.54 29.99
CA LYS A 3 -33.82 -8.09 30.29
C LYS A 3 -32.53 -7.29 30.02
N HIS A 4 -31.38 -7.94 30.03
CA HIS A 4 -30.07 -7.32 29.77
C HIS A 4 -29.88 -6.88 28.30
N LYS A 5 -30.48 -7.59 27.33
CA LYS A 5 -30.32 -7.24 25.90
C LYS A 5 -31.12 -5.99 25.51
N ARG A 6 -32.21 -5.65 26.24
CA ARG A 6 -33.03 -4.45 25.99
C ARG A 6 -32.38 -3.16 26.50
N ALA A 7 -31.60 -3.22 27.58
CA ALA A 7 -30.98 -2.05 28.18
C ALA A 7 -29.82 -1.49 27.34
N VAL A 8 -29.01 -2.37 26.74
CA VAL A 8 -27.86 -1.98 25.89
C VAL A 8 -28.32 -1.29 24.60
N LEU A 9 -29.43 -1.75 24.00
CA LEU A 9 -30.03 -1.14 22.81
C LEU A 9 -30.71 0.22 23.11
N GLN A 10 -31.23 0.44 24.32
CA GLN A 10 -31.85 1.73 24.68
C GLN A 10 -30.86 2.85 24.99
N HIS A 11 -29.63 2.53 25.40
CA HIS A 11 -28.58 3.55 25.60
C HIS A 11 -28.04 4.11 24.28
N ALA A 12 -27.98 3.29 23.22
CA ALA A 12 -27.50 3.72 21.90
C ALA A 12 -28.49 4.64 21.16
N VAL A 13 -29.80 4.57 21.48
CA VAL A 13 -30.86 5.29 20.76
C VAL A 13 -31.18 6.67 21.37
N ARG A 14 -30.76 6.95 22.61
CA ARG A 14 -31.20 8.17 23.34
C ARG A 14 -30.26 9.38 23.27
N LYS A 15 -28.99 9.20 22.89
CA LYS A 15 -28.10 10.33 22.56
C LYS A 15 -28.08 10.49 21.06
N ARG A 16 -28.91 11.41 20.55
CA ARG A 16 -28.90 11.80 19.13
C ARG A 16 -27.47 12.21 18.76
N TRP A 17 -26.97 11.69 17.64
CA TRP A 17 -25.72 12.15 17.04
C TRP A 17 -25.92 13.61 16.63
N ASP A 18 -25.36 14.55 17.40
CA ASP A 18 -25.37 15.98 17.06
C ASP A 18 -24.18 16.28 16.14
N ALA A 19 -24.45 16.36 14.84
CA ALA A 19 -23.44 16.62 13.83
C ALA A 19 -22.75 17.98 14.04
N HIS A 20 -23.44 18.98 14.59
CA HIS A 20 -22.89 20.32 14.81
C HIS A 20 -21.91 20.31 15.99
N GLU A 21 -22.29 19.68 17.10
CA GLU A 21 -21.41 19.53 18.27
C GLU A 21 -20.14 18.74 17.91
N VAL A 22 -20.29 17.64 17.17
CA VAL A 22 -19.15 16.83 16.70
C VAL A 22 -18.27 17.65 15.75
N GLY A 23 -18.85 18.39 14.80
CA GLY A 23 -18.12 19.27 13.89
C GLY A 23 -17.31 20.33 14.63
N THR A 24 -17.92 21.02 15.59
CA THR A 24 -17.26 22.05 16.42
C THR A 24 -16.06 21.48 17.19
N LYS A 25 -16.18 20.26 17.74
CA LYS A 25 -15.08 19.60 18.47
C LYS A 25 -13.94 19.18 17.54
N ILE A 26 -14.25 18.68 16.35
CA ILE A 26 -13.25 18.31 15.34
C ILE A 26 -12.52 19.56 14.85
N GLU A 27 -13.23 20.66 14.60
CA GLU A 27 -12.64 21.94 14.22
C GLU A 27 -11.72 22.47 15.32
N ALA A 28 -12.18 22.49 16.57
CA ALA A 28 -11.35 22.90 17.70
C ALA A 28 -10.10 22.03 17.86
N PHE A 29 -10.21 20.72 17.62
CA PHE A 29 -9.08 19.79 17.63
C PHE A 29 -8.07 20.10 16.51
N ALA A 30 -8.55 20.42 15.31
CA ALA A 30 -7.73 20.81 14.17
C ALA A 30 -7.02 22.16 14.43
N ILE A 31 -7.74 23.16 14.94
CA ILE A 31 -7.18 24.48 15.30
C ILE A 31 -6.12 24.36 16.39
N ALA A 32 -6.33 23.49 17.38
CA ALA A 32 -5.38 23.27 18.46
C ALA A 32 -4.12 22.49 18.03
N GLY A 33 -4.05 22.00 16.78
CA GLY A 33 -2.92 21.20 16.29
C GLY A 33 -2.75 19.89 17.06
N CYS A 34 -3.83 19.33 17.59
CA CYS A 34 -3.73 18.12 18.40
C CYS A 34 -3.29 16.93 17.53
N ASN A 35 -2.32 16.15 18.01
CA ASN A 35 -1.83 14.98 17.28
C ASN A 35 -2.87 13.83 17.32
N PRO A 36 -3.30 13.27 16.17
CA PRO A 36 -4.28 12.18 16.13
C PRO A 36 -3.83 10.91 16.86
N VAL A 37 -2.52 10.69 17.04
CA VAL A 37 -1.97 9.59 17.84
C VAL A 37 -2.44 9.66 19.29
N ASN A 38 -2.73 10.85 19.82
CA ASN A 38 -3.20 11.03 21.19
C ASN A 38 -4.66 10.60 21.38
N LEU A 39 -5.45 10.53 20.30
CA LEU A 39 -6.84 10.04 20.34
C LEU A 39 -6.90 8.51 20.49
N LEU A 40 -5.83 7.81 20.14
CA LEU A 40 -5.75 6.36 20.23
C LEU A 40 -5.59 5.94 21.68
N SER A 41 -6.49 5.08 22.16
CA SER A 41 -6.55 4.72 23.58
C SER A 41 -5.46 3.74 23.98
N THR A 42 -5.06 2.83 23.07
CA THR A 42 -4.09 1.78 23.38
C THR A 42 -2.72 2.06 22.78
N SER A 43 -1.66 1.62 23.49
CA SER A 43 -0.28 1.68 22.98
C SER A 43 -0.12 0.91 21.67
N LYS A 44 -0.83 -0.22 21.52
CA LYS A 44 -0.86 -1.00 20.28
C LYS A 44 -1.40 -0.19 19.11
N GLN A 45 -2.56 0.47 19.26
CA GLN A 45 -3.12 1.32 18.20
C GLN A 45 -2.15 2.44 17.82
N LYS A 46 -1.49 3.06 18.80
CA LYS A 46 -0.47 4.08 18.53
C LYS A 46 0.70 3.53 17.72
N ALA A 47 1.18 2.34 18.06
CA ALA A 47 2.25 1.68 17.33
C ALA A 47 1.80 1.31 15.90
N ASP A 48 0.61 0.76 15.73
CA ASP A 48 0.06 0.38 14.42
C ASP A 48 -0.10 1.60 13.51
N TYR A 49 -0.57 2.73 14.06
CA TYR A 49 -0.63 4.00 13.34
C TYR A 49 0.75 4.48 12.90
N LEU A 50 1.75 4.48 13.81
CA LEU A 50 3.12 4.88 13.46
C LEU A 50 3.73 3.97 12.39
N LYS A 51 3.49 2.65 12.47
CA LYS A 51 3.95 1.69 11.45
C LYS A 51 3.33 1.97 10.08
N SER A 52 2.03 2.30 10.03
CA SER A 52 1.35 2.70 8.80
C SER A 52 1.93 3.99 8.22
N GLN A 53 2.18 5.00 9.05
CA GLN A 53 2.83 6.24 8.62
C GLN A 53 4.22 5.98 8.03
N ILE A 54 5.04 5.18 8.71
CA ILE A 54 6.36 4.77 8.22
C ILE A 54 6.25 4.06 6.86
N HIS A 55 5.30 3.15 6.71
CA HIS A 55 5.07 2.44 5.45
C HIS A 55 4.72 3.41 4.31
N HIS A 56 3.75 4.31 4.53
CA HIS A 56 3.37 5.30 3.53
C HIS A 56 4.51 6.24 3.15
N LYS A 57 5.34 6.64 4.12
CA LYS A 57 6.55 7.45 3.84
C LYS A 57 7.57 6.70 3.00
N PHE A 58 7.80 5.41 3.28
CA PHE A 58 8.68 4.59 2.44
C PHE A 58 8.17 4.49 1.00
N GLU A 59 6.87 4.22 0.82
CA GLU A 59 6.25 4.14 -0.51
C GLU A 59 6.33 5.48 -1.24
N SER A 60 5.96 6.58 -0.59
CA SER A 60 6.04 7.93 -1.18
C SER A 60 7.46 8.25 -1.65
N ASN A 61 8.45 8.11 -0.77
CA ASN A 61 9.84 8.41 -1.09
C ASN A 61 10.37 7.52 -2.23
N LEU A 62 9.96 6.26 -2.27
CA LEU A 62 10.37 5.32 -3.32
C LEU A 62 9.73 5.66 -4.66
N VAL A 63 8.44 6.01 -4.68
CA VAL A 63 7.72 6.47 -5.88
C VAL A 63 8.34 7.76 -6.41
N GLU A 64 8.64 8.72 -5.54
CA GLU A 64 9.26 10.00 -5.90
C GLU A 64 10.62 9.80 -6.59
N ILE A 65 11.44 8.87 -6.08
CA ILE A 65 12.79 8.64 -6.61
C ILE A 65 12.75 7.77 -7.87
N THR A 66 11.91 6.73 -7.90
CA THR A 66 11.78 5.84 -9.08
C THR A 66 11.04 6.51 -10.24
N GLY A 67 10.13 7.44 -9.94
CA GLY A 67 9.20 8.01 -10.92
C GLY A 67 8.09 7.04 -11.34
N ASN A 68 7.92 5.92 -10.64
CA ASN A 68 6.90 4.91 -10.94
C ASN A 68 5.91 4.80 -9.76
N PRO A 69 4.62 5.13 -9.96
CA PRO A 69 3.60 5.12 -8.90
C PRO A 69 3.22 3.72 -8.41
N HIS A 70 3.56 2.68 -9.17
CA HIS A 70 3.25 1.30 -8.82
C HIS A 70 4.42 0.57 -8.15
N THR A 71 5.50 1.28 -7.81
CA THR A 71 6.62 0.68 -7.10
C THR A 71 6.24 0.36 -5.67
N VAL A 72 6.33 -0.91 -5.30
CA VAL A 72 6.05 -1.39 -3.94
C VAL A 72 7.37 -1.82 -3.28
N MET A 73 7.51 -1.50 -2.00
CA MET A 73 8.70 -1.85 -1.22
C MET A 73 8.75 -3.36 -0.93
N HIS A 74 9.83 -4.02 -1.37
CA HIS A 74 10.08 -5.43 -1.08
C HIS A 74 11.16 -5.58 0.00
N TYR A 75 10.76 -5.79 1.25
CA TYR A 75 11.69 -5.88 2.39
C TYR A 75 12.58 -7.13 2.37
N LEU A 76 12.01 -8.29 2.00
CA LEU A 76 12.76 -9.57 1.98
C LEU A 76 13.75 -9.65 0.82
N ARG A 77 13.38 -9.10 -0.34
CA ARG A 77 14.18 -9.10 -1.57
C ARG A 77 14.66 -7.69 -1.90
N PHE A 78 14.99 -6.92 -0.87
CA PHE A 78 15.36 -5.52 -1.03
C PHE A 78 16.56 -5.36 -1.98
N GLU A 79 17.58 -6.21 -1.81
CA GLU A 79 18.77 -6.17 -2.66
C GLU A 79 18.44 -6.47 -4.13
N GLU A 80 17.62 -7.49 -4.41
CA GLU A 80 17.25 -7.85 -5.79
C GLU A 80 16.31 -6.83 -6.43
N ASP A 81 15.14 -6.63 -5.82
CA ASP A 81 14.02 -5.91 -6.44
C ASP A 81 14.17 -4.40 -6.35
N ILE A 82 14.91 -3.87 -5.37
CA ILE A 82 15.09 -2.43 -5.16
C ILE A 82 16.48 -1.99 -5.58
N VAL A 83 17.52 -2.55 -4.96
CA VAL A 83 18.91 -2.12 -5.19
C VAL A 83 19.37 -2.47 -6.60
N LEU A 84 19.26 -3.73 -7.03
CA LEU A 84 19.80 -4.17 -8.32
C LEU A 84 18.92 -3.77 -9.52
N CYS A 85 17.60 -3.72 -9.34
CA CYS A 85 16.65 -3.33 -10.37
C CYS A 85 16.60 -1.81 -10.59
N TYR A 86 16.42 -1.03 -9.52
CA TYR A 86 16.27 0.43 -9.64
C TYR A 86 17.55 1.21 -9.35
N GLY A 87 18.60 0.56 -8.82
CA GLY A 87 19.82 1.25 -8.43
C GLY A 87 19.59 2.16 -7.23
N ILE A 88 18.69 1.81 -6.32
CA ILE A 88 18.32 2.65 -5.17
C ILE A 88 18.77 1.97 -3.88
N ASP A 89 19.41 2.73 -3.01
CA ASP A 89 19.81 2.27 -1.69
C ASP A 89 19.13 3.07 -0.58
N LEU A 90 18.99 2.47 0.61
CA LEU A 90 18.44 3.13 1.79
C LEU A 90 19.58 3.52 2.74
N VAL A 91 19.81 4.82 2.88
CA VAL A 91 20.87 5.37 3.75
C VAL A 91 20.26 5.92 5.02
N GLY A 92 20.96 5.75 6.15
CA GLY A 92 20.57 6.34 7.44
C GLY A 92 19.42 5.63 8.16
N TYR A 93 19.15 4.37 7.80
CA TYR A 93 18.13 3.56 8.48
C TYR A 93 18.57 3.21 9.91
N THR A 94 17.67 3.39 10.88
CA THR A 94 18.01 3.33 12.32
C THR A 94 18.11 1.90 12.87
N TYR A 95 17.43 0.94 12.27
CA TYR A 95 17.45 -0.45 12.74
C TYR A 95 18.56 -1.26 12.06
N LYS A 96 19.05 -2.29 12.76
CA LYS A 96 20.10 -3.20 12.26
C LYS A 96 19.71 -3.97 10.99
N LYS A 97 18.42 -4.29 10.86
CA LYS A 97 17.89 -5.08 9.74
C LYS A 97 16.67 -4.39 9.16
N LEU A 98 16.62 -4.29 7.84
CA LEU A 98 15.45 -3.85 7.11
C LEU A 98 14.35 -4.92 7.23
N MET A 99 13.21 -4.54 7.80
CA MET A 99 12.07 -5.42 8.05
C MET A 99 10.79 -4.70 7.65
N ASN A 100 9.73 -5.47 7.42
CA ASN A 100 8.41 -4.87 7.20
C ASN A 100 8.01 -4.05 8.43
N PRO A 101 7.52 -2.80 8.29
CA PRO A 101 7.01 -1.99 9.39
C PRO A 101 6.04 -2.74 10.31
N SER A 102 5.21 -3.64 9.78
CA SER A 102 4.31 -4.47 10.59
C SER A 102 5.04 -5.37 11.58
N ASP A 103 6.21 -5.89 11.19
CA ASP A 103 7.05 -6.79 12.00
C ASP A 103 7.94 -6.06 13.00
N LEU A 104 7.97 -4.71 12.97
CA LEU A 104 8.70 -3.92 13.96
C LEU A 104 8.09 -4.09 15.36
N SER A 105 8.88 -3.80 16.39
CA SER A 105 8.41 -3.85 17.76
C SER A 105 7.28 -2.85 18.03
N THR A 106 6.45 -3.14 19.04
CA THR A 106 5.36 -2.26 19.49
C THR A 106 5.84 -1.09 20.37
N SER A 107 7.17 -0.94 20.51
CA SER A 107 7.76 0.12 21.31
C SER A 107 7.63 1.47 20.58
N LEU A 108 6.98 2.43 21.22
CA LEU A 108 6.69 3.74 20.61
C LEU A 108 7.94 4.61 20.36
N PRO A 109 8.92 4.72 21.29
CA PRO A 109 10.09 5.57 21.09
C PRO A 109 10.91 5.27 19.81
N PRO A 110 11.28 4.01 19.49
CA PRO A 110 12.07 3.73 18.30
C PRO A 110 11.26 3.92 17.00
N LEU A 111 9.94 3.67 17.02
CA LEU A 111 9.07 3.97 15.87
C LEU A 111 9.00 5.47 15.59
N LYS A 112 8.88 6.29 16.63
CA LYS A 112 8.92 7.76 16.50
C LYS A 112 10.26 8.23 15.96
N ALA A 113 11.36 7.75 16.52
CA ALA A 113 12.70 8.10 16.04
C ALA A 113 12.92 7.71 14.57
N LEU A 114 12.37 6.58 14.12
CA LEU A 114 12.41 6.20 12.71
C LEU A 114 11.56 7.15 11.85
N LEU A 115 10.34 7.50 12.28
CA LEU A 115 9.49 8.45 11.56
C LEU A 115 10.16 9.83 11.47
N ASP A 116 10.68 10.34 12.58
CA ASP A 116 11.40 11.61 12.63
C ASP A 116 12.65 11.57 11.73
N SER A 117 13.35 10.44 11.65
CA SER A 117 14.51 10.28 10.76
C SER A 117 14.11 10.35 9.27
N LEU A 118 12.94 9.85 8.91
CA LEU A 118 12.40 9.94 7.55
C LEU A 118 11.96 11.38 7.22
N GLU A 119 11.32 12.06 8.16
CA GLU A 119 10.86 13.45 7.98
C GLU A 119 12.01 14.45 7.93
N ASN A 120 13.03 14.27 8.78
CA ASN A 120 14.25 15.08 8.75
C ASN A 120 15.16 14.76 7.56
N GLY A 121 14.89 13.67 6.83
CA GLY A 121 15.70 13.23 5.69
C GLY A 121 17.06 12.63 6.07
N THR A 122 17.25 12.26 7.36
CA THR A 122 18.43 11.49 7.78
C THR A 122 18.34 10.06 7.28
N CYS A 123 17.14 9.48 7.27
CA CYS A 123 16.82 8.26 6.57
C CYS A 123 16.19 8.59 5.22
N LYS A 124 16.88 8.25 4.11
CA LYS A 124 16.39 8.52 2.76
C LYS A 124 16.89 7.50 1.75
N PHE A 125 16.12 7.35 0.68
CA PHE A 125 16.55 6.59 -0.48
C PHE A 125 17.49 7.45 -1.34
N VAL A 126 18.55 6.83 -1.86
CA VAL A 126 19.57 7.48 -2.69
C VAL A 126 19.77 6.67 -3.95
N LYS A 127 19.82 7.33 -5.11
CA LYS A 127 20.19 6.69 -6.37
C LYS A 127 21.69 6.41 -6.36
N LEU A 128 22.05 5.16 -6.55
CA LEU A 128 23.42 4.71 -6.74
C LEU A 128 23.91 5.09 -8.14
N SER A 129 25.22 5.35 -8.24
CA SER A 129 25.87 5.49 -9.53
C SER A 129 25.94 4.15 -10.25
N ALA A 130 26.05 4.18 -11.59
CA ALA A 130 26.17 2.97 -12.39
C ALA A 130 27.40 2.11 -12.01
N GLN A 131 28.48 2.75 -11.56
CA GLN A 131 29.69 2.06 -11.10
C GLN A 131 29.45 1.31 -9.78
N GLU A 132 28.77 1.93 -8.82
CA GLU A 132 28.42 1.31 -7.55
C GLU A 132 27.43 0.16 -7.74
N LEU A 133 26.43 0.34 -8.62
CA LEU A 133 25.48 -0.71 -8.96
C LEU A 133 26.22 -1.92 -9.57
N LYS A 134 27.14 -1.69 -10.51
CA LYS A 134 27.95 -2.77 -11.11
C LYS A 134 28.79 -3.49 -10.06
N LYS A 135 29.39 -2.76 -9.10
CA LYS A 135 30.13 -3.36 -7.97
C LYS A 135 29.21 -4.20 -7.08
N ARG A 136 28.04 -3.68 -6.70
CA ARG A 136 27.06 -4.43 -5.90
C ARG A 136 26.59 -5.69 -6.60
N ARG A 137 26.24 -5.58 -7.88
CA ARG A 137 25.85 -6.73 -8.71
C ARG A 137 26.96 -7.77 -8.79
N GLY A 138 28.21 -7.33 -8.98
CA GLY A 138 29.38 -8.19 -9.00
C GLY A 138 29.65 -8.89 -7.66
N ALA A 139 29.28 -8.30 -6.52
CA ALA A 139 29.37 -8.93 -5.21
C ALA A 139 28.17 -9.84 -4.88
N TYR A 140 27.00 -9.56 -5.46
CA TYR A 140 25.78 -10.31 -5.21
C TYR A 140 25.69 -11.60 -6.03
N ASN A 141 25.98 -11.55 -7.33
CA ASN A 141 25.96 -12.70 -8.22
C ASN A 141 26.79 -13.91 -7.73
N PRO A 142 28.05 -13.76 -7.25
CA PRO A 142 28.81 -14.91 -6.76
C PRO A 142 28.20 -15.51 -5.50
N LYS A 143 27.53 -14.73 -4.65
CA LYS A 143 26.83 -15.23 -3.45
C LYS A 143 25.56 -16.01 -3.80
N LEU A 144 24.90 -15.64 -4.89
CA LEU A 144 23.81 -16.43 -5.46
C LEU A 144 24.33 -17.75 -6.04
N ILE A 145 25.43 -17.71 -6.79
CA ILE A 145 26.02 -18.90 -7.43
C ILE A 145 26.59 -19.87 -6.38
N SER A 146 27.22 -19.35 -5.32
CA SER A 146 27.73 -20.16 -4.21
C SER A 146 26.61 -20.79 -3.37
N GLY A 147 25.37 -20.32 -3.51
CA GLY A 147 24.23 -20.75 -2.71
C GLY A 147 24.23 -20.18 -1.28
N GLU A 148 25.09 -19.21 -0.97
CA GLU A 148 25.07 -18.51 0.32
C GLU A 148 23.77 -17.71 0.50
N ILE A 149 23.26 -17.15 -0.61
CA ILE A 149 21.96 -16.50 -0.68
C ILE A 149 21.05 -17.41 -1.49
N GLU A 150 20.11 -18.08 -0.81
CA GLU A 150 19.08 -18.83 -1.51
C GLU A 150 18.11 -17.85 -2.20
N PRO A 151 17.88 -17.98 -3.52
CA PRO A 151 16.89 -17.16 -4.20
C PRO A 151 15.52 -17.43 -3.59
N HIS A 152 14.78 -16.36 -3.31
CA HIS A 152 13.48 -16.52 -2.65
C HIS A 152 12.49 -17.24 -3.56
N LYS A 153 12.30 -18.53 -3.33
CA LYS A 153 11.33 -19.35 -4.05
C LYS A 153 9.99 -19.31 -3.33
N ARG A 154 8.97 -18.79 -4.01
CA ARG A 154 7.59 -18.86 -3.49
C ARG A 154 7.19 -20.33 -3.32
N LYS A 155 6.67 -20.67 -2.14
CA LYS A 155 6.09 -21.99 -1.90
C LYS A 155 4.97 -22.21 -2.91
N ARG A 156 5.00 -23.35 -3.61
CA ARG A 156 3.90 -23.74 -4.48
C ARG A 156 2.64 -23.87 -3.63
N ARG A 157 1.54 -23.23 -4.06
CA ARG A 157 0.27 -23.34 -3.36
C ARG A 157 -0.23 -24.78 -3.41
N SER A 158 -0.87 -25.26 -2.35
CA SER A 158 -1.37 -26.65 -2.26
C SER A 158 -2.49 -26.93 -3.27
N ASP A 159 -3.26 -25.92 -3.64
CA ASP A 159 -4.33 -25.95 -4.63
C ASP A 159 -3.84 -25.73 -6.07
N ALA A 160 -2.53 -25.47 -6.26
CA ALA A 160 -1.97 -25.18 -7.58
C ALA A 160 -2.04 -26.43 -8.47
N GLY A 161 -3.07 -26.47 -9.33
CA GLY A 161 -3.38 -27.56 -10.25
C GLY A 161 -4.60 -28.40 -9.85
N GLY A 162 -5.26 -28.09 -8.73
CA GLY A 162 -6.53 -28.71 -8.37
C GLY A 162 -7.65 -28.22 -9.30
N LYS A 163 -8.44 -29.15 -9.86
CA LYS A 163 -9.67 -28.80 -10.58
C LYS A 163 -10.62 -28.13 -9.58
N ARG A 164 -10.93 -26.84 -9.79
CA ARG A 164 -12.01 -26.17 -9.07
C ARG A 164 -13.32 -26.84 -9.47
N ALA A 165 -14.10 -27.29 -8.50
CA ALA A 165 -15.46 -27.76 -8.77
C ALA A 165 -16.25 -26.62 -9.41
N ARG A 166 -16.86 -26.87 -10.57
CA ARG A 166 -17.88 -25.98 -11.10
C ARG A 166 -19.10 -26.13 -10.19
N VAL A 167 -19.50 -25.03 -9.57
CA VAL A 167 -20.85 -24.95 -9.00
C VAL A 167 -21.76 -24.66 -10.18
N ASP A 168 -22.45 -25.70 -10.65
CA ASP A 168 -23.52 -25.54 -11.62
C ASP A 168 -24.72 -24.96 -10.85
N ASN A 169 -24.91 -23.64 -10.95
CA ASN A 169 -26.14 -22.97 -10.48
C ASN A 169 -27.28 -23.38 -11.41
N ALA A 170 -27.89 -24.54 -11.14
CA ALA A 170 -29.11 -24.99 -11.79
C ALA A 170 -30.24 -25.01 -10.75
N ALA A 171 -31.30 -24.27 -11.08
CA ALA A 171 -32.64 -24.27 -10.48
C ALA A 171 -32.84 -23.56 -9.12
N ASP A 172 -33.22 -22.29 -9.20
CA ASP A 172 -34.55 -21.89 -8.71
C ASP A 172 -35.07 -20.77 -9.62
N ARG A 173 -35.81 -21.16 -10.66
CA ARG A 173 -36.69 -20.26 -11.43
C ARG A 173 -38.09 -20.52 -10.87
N ASP A 174 -38.45 -19.77 -9.83
CA ASP A 174 -39.86 -19.53 -9.55
C ASP A 174 -40.30 -18.33 -10.38
N GLU A 175 -41.33 -18.58 -11.20
CA GLU A 175 -42.05 -17.59 -12.00
C GLU A 175 -42.83 -16.67 -11.05
N GLU A 176 -42.47 -15.38 -10.99
CA GLU A 176 -43.41 -14.33 -10.60
C GLU A 176 -43.52 -13.32 -11.74
N GLU A 177 -44.70 -13.31 -12.36
CA GLU A 177 -45.18 -12.23 -13.23
C GLU A 177 -45.30 -10.94 -12.40
N GLY A 178 -44.58 -9.91 -12.83
CA GLY A 178 -44.59 -8.58 -12.20
C GLY A 178 -44.34 -7.51 -13.25
N GLU A 179 -45.40 -7.15 -13.96
CA GLU A 179 -45.50 -6.00 -14.85
C GLU A 179 -45.25 -4.69 -14.06
N SER A 180 -44.21 -3.94 -14.42
CA SER A 180 -44.13 -2.51 -14.10
C SER A 180 -43.25 -1.77 -15.12
N ASP A 181 -43.92 -0.97 -15.93
CA ASP A 181 -43.35 0.03 -16.82
C ASP A 181 -42.60 1.09 -16.02
N ILE A 182 -41.30 1.28 -16.30
CA ILE A 182 -40.57 2.48 -15.88
C ILE A 182 -39.66 2.94 -17.02
N ASP A 183 -39.89 4.20 -17.38
CA ASP A 183 -39.51 4.92 -18.58
C ASP A 183 -38.03 4.95 -18.95
N ALA A 184 -37.81 4.91 -20.27
CA ALA A 184 -36.55 5.12 -20.96
C ALA A 184 -35.93 6.49 -20.62
N ILE A 185 -34.77 6.47 -19.96
CA ILE A 185 -33.90 7.64 -19.88
C ILE A 185 -33.08 7.67 -21.16
N GLU A 186 -33.48 8.54 -22.07
CA GLU A 186 -32.75 8.89 -23.28
C GLU A 186 -31.36 9.44 -22.92
N HIS A 187 -30.32 8.79 -23.45
CA HIS A 187 -28.98 9.35 -23.50
C HIS A 187 -28.91 10.42 -24.60
N PRO A 188 -28.67 11.71 -24.29
CA PRO A 188 -28.41 12.70 -25.32
C PRO A 188 -27.04 12.42 -25.95
N LYS A 189 -27.06 12.03 -27.22
CA LYS A 189 -25.94 12.17 -28.16
C LYS A 189 -25.95 13.61 -28.65
N ASN A 190 -24.86 14.34 -28.43
CA ASN A 190 -24.34 15.45 -29.24
C ASN A 190 -22.84 15.52 -28.89
N SER A 191 -21.89 15.15 -29.76
CA SER A 191 -21.45 15.76 -31.03
C SER A 191 -20.72 17.09 -30.87
N GLU A 192 -19.58 17.19 -31.58
CA GLU A 192 -18.65 18.34 -31.76
C GLU A 192 -17.46 18.36 -30.78
N PHE A 193 -16.28 17.82 -31.11
CA PHE A 193 -15.28 18.26 -32.12
C PHE A 193 -14.64 19.61 -31.80
N ILE A 194 -13.46 19.57 -31.15
CA ILE A 194 -12.37 20.52 -31.37
C ILE A 194 -11.09 19.70 -31.49
N ASP A 195 -10.61 19.58 -32.73
CA ASP A 195 -9.23 19.26 -33.03
C ASP A 195 -8.37 20.48 -32.66
N ASP A 196 -7.38 20.31 -31.80
CA ASP A 196 -6.17 21.13 -31.89
C ASP A 196 -4.96 20.32 -31.44
N ALA A 197 -4.11 20.08 -32.42
CA ALA A 197 -2.83 19.43 -32.32
C ALA A 197 -1.85 20.29 -31.54
N THR A 198 -1.21 19.70 -30.52
CA THR A 198 0.18 20.05 -30.19
C THR A 198 0.95 18.79 -29.82
N ASP A 199 1.96 18.54 -30.63
CA ASP A 199 2.97 17.51 -30.49
C ASP A 199 3.62 17.51 -29.11
N ASN A 200 3.61 16.35 -28.45
CA ASN A 200 4.65 16.00 -27.49
C ASN A 200 4.98 14.52 -27.67
N ALA A 201 6.08 14.30 -28.41
CA ALA A 201 6.70 13.02 -28.65
C ALA A 201 7.10 12.37 -27.31
N ILE A 202 6.24 11.50 -26.78
CA ILE A 202 6.63 10.54 -25.77
C ILE A 202 7.33 9.41 -26.51
N VAL A 203 8.65 9.39 -26.38
CA VAL A 203 9.54 8.30 -26.78
C VAL A 203 9.00 7.01 -26.15
N LEU A 204 8.39 6.18 -26.98
CA LEU A 204 8.15 4.76 -26.75
C LEU A 204 9.51 4.05 -26.65
N SER A 205 10.18 4.16 -25.51
CA SER A 205 11.26 3.23 -25.19
C SER A 205 10.62 1.92 -24.74
N ALA A 206 10.74 0.94 -25.63
CA ALA A 206 10.38 -0.45 -25.47
C ALA A 206 10.49 -0.96 -24.02
N ARG A 207 9.42 -1.63 -23.57
CA ARG A 207 9.49 -2.57 -22.45
C ARG A 207 10.62 -3.56 -22.74
N PRO A 208 11.68 -3.67 -21.92
CA PRO A 208 12.55 -4.82 -22.03
C PRO A 208 11.73 -6.04 -21.58
N SER A 209 11.44 -6.88 -22.55
CA SER A 209 10.96 -8.23 -22.32
C SER A 209 11.84 -8.90 -21.27
N PHE A 210 11.17 -9.59 -20.36
CA PHE A 210 11.71 -10.49 -19.35
C PHE A 210 12.56 -11.59 -20.03
N THR A 211 13.79 -11.29 -20.40
CA THR A 211 14.82 -12.27 -20.76
C THR A 211 16.11 -11.81 -20.10
N CYS A 212 16.25 -12.13 -18.82
CA CYS A 212 17.56 -12.20 -18.18
C CYS A 212 18.27 -13.41 -18.80
N LEU A 213 18.93 -13.20 -19.94
CA LEU A 213 19.87 -14.14 -20.53
C LEU A 213 21.07 -14.21 -19.58
N TYR A 214 21.24 -15.39 -18.99
CA TYR A 214 22.48 -15.82 -18.35
C TYR A 214 23.62 -15.80 -19.39
N ALA A 215 24.66 -15.03 -19.11
CA ALA A 215 26.02 -15.19 -19.67
C ALA A 215 27.02 -14.65 -18.63
#